data_AF-A0A9X9MC72-F1
#
_entry.id   AF-A0A9X9MC72-F1
#
_cell.length_a   1.000
_cell.length_b   1.000
_cell.length_c   1.000
_cell.angle_alpha   90.00
_cell.angle_beta   90.00
_cell.angle_gamma   90.00
#
_symmetry.space_group_name_H-M   'P 1'
#
loop_
_entity.id
_entity.type
_entity.pdbx_description
1 polymer ?
#
loop_
_entity_poly.entity_id
_entity_poly.type
_entity_poly.pdbx_seq_one_letter_code
_entity_poly.pdbx_strand_id
1 'polypeptide(L)'
;MSLQMVTVSNSMALIQPGFSLMNFDGRVFFFGQKGWPKRSCPTGVFHFDVKHNHLKLKPAVFSKDSCYLPPLRYPATCVFRSSVESEKQQYIIHGGKTPNNELSDKIYVMSVVGKNNKKVTFRCTEKDLVGDVPEARYGHSIDVVYSRGKSMGVLFGGRSYIPSAQRTTEKWNSVADCLPHVFLVDFEFGCSTSYL
;
A
#
# COMPACT_ATOMS: atom_id res chain seq x y z
N MET A 1 -27.59 6.69 7.91
CA MET A 1 -26.14 6.78 8.17
C MET A 1 -25.95 7.61 9.43
N SER A 2 -25.05 7.20 10.33
CA SER A 2 -24.77 7.92 11.59
C SER A 2 -23.31 8.39 11.59
N LEU A 3 -23.08 9.64 11.98
CA LEU A 3 -21.74 10.19 12.15
C LEU A 3 -21.41 10.20 13.65
N GLN A 4 -20.23 9.68 14.00
CA GLN A 4 -19.77 9.65 15.39
C GLN A 4 -18.33 10.13 15.48
N MET A 5 -18.09 11.06 16.41
CA MET A 5 -16.75 11.56 16.68
C MET A 5 -15.91 10.47 17.36
N VAL A 6 -14.71 10.23 16.85
CA VAL A 6 -13.72 9.31 17.43
C VAL A 6 -12.58 10.11 18.03
N THR A 7 -12.21 9.79 19.26
CA THR A 7 -11.08 10.39 19.96
C THR A 7 -9.82 9.56 19.79
N VAL A 8 -8.66 10.22 19.71
CA VAL A 8 -7.34 9.60 19.55
C VAL A 8 -6.45 10.14 20.66
N SER A 9 -5.88 9.26 21.49
CA SER A 9 -5.02 9.70 22.60
C SER A 9 -3.55 9.82 22.16
N ASN A 10 -2.83 8.70 22.17
CA ASN A 10 -1.36 8.71 22.15
C ASN A 10 -0.75 8.56 20.74
N SER A 11 -1.59 8.41 19.72
CA SER A 11 -1.15 8.03 18.37
C SER A 11 -1.51 9.07 17.30
N MET A 12 -2.00 10.23 17.69
CA MET A 12 -2.43 11.28 16.77
C MET A 12 -1.30 11.74 15.85
N ALA A 13 -0.06 11.81 16.37
CA ALA A 13 1.11 12.21 15.60
C ALA A 13 1.49 11.25 14.45
N LEU A 14 0.97 10.01 14.46
CA LEU A 14 1.21 9.02 13.41
C LEU A 14 0.27 9.21 12.22
N ILE A 15 -0.89 9.82 12.41
CA ILE A 15 -1.93 9.96 11.38
C ILE A 15 -1.57 11.15 10.49
N GLN A 16 -1.63 10.94 9.17
CA GLN A 16 -1.39 11.97 8.16
C GLN A 16 -2.28 11.73 6.94
N PRO A 17 -2.59 12.76 6.13
CA PRO A 17 -3.27 12.56 4.86
C PRO A 17 -2.54 11.57 3.93
N GLY A 18 -3.32 10.74 3.23
CA GLY A 18 -2.80 9.73 2.31
C GLY A 18 -2.42 8.39 2.95
N PHE A 19 -2.81 8.14 4.19
CA PHE A 19 -2.69 6.82 4.82
C PHE A 19 -3.64 5.78 4.19
N SER A 20 -3.38 4.50 4.41
CA SER A 20 -4.21 3.39 3.94
C SER A 20 -4.75 2.56 5.10
N LEU A 21 -5.97 2.05 4.92
CA LEU A 21 -6.59 1.08 5.83
C LEU A 21 -6.77 -0.25 5.11
N MET A 22 -6.24 -1.32 5.68
CA MET A 22 -6.34 -2.69 5.15
C MET A 22 -7.17 -3.55 6.09
N ASN A 23 -8.19 -4.23 5.59
CA ASN A 23 -9.06 -5.09 6.38
C ASN A 23 -8.69 -6.55 6.15
N PHE A 24 -8.12 -7.19 7.17
CA PHE A 24 -7.84 -8.62 7.18
C PHE A 24 -8.77 -9.30 8.18
N ASP A 25 -9.72 -10.09 7.68
CA ASP A 25 -10.69 -10.87 8.47
C ASP A 25 -11.43 -10.03 9.54
N GLY A 26 -11.92 -8.85 9.13
CA GLY A 26 -12.67 -7.92 10.00
C GLY A 26 -11.79 -7.09 10.93
N ARG A 27 -10.46 -7.26 10.89
CA ARG A 27 -9.50 -6.42 11.61
C ARG A 27 -8.89 -5.41 10.68
N VAL A 28 -9.00 -4.13 11.06
CA VAL A 28 -8.48 -3.02 10.27
C VAL A 28 -7.05 -2.71 10.70
N PHE A 29 -6.18 -2.46 9.72
CA PHE A 29 -4.79 -2.10 9.91
C PHE A 29 -4.49 -0.79 9.21
N PHE A 30 -3.76 0.07 9.91
CA PHE A 30 -3.27 1.36 9.46
C PHE A 30 -1.85 1.22 8.90
N PHE A 31 -1.63 1.80 7.73
CA PHE A 31 -0.35 1.89 7.05
C PHE A 31 -0.14 3.31 6.49
N GLY A 32 1.12 3.74 6.36
CA GLY A 32 1.47 5.09 5.92
C GLY A 32 1.58 6.10 7.06
N GLN A 33 2.22 5.71 8.17
CA GLN A 33 2.46 6.61 9.31
C GLN A 33 3.28 7.87 8.93
N LYS A 34 3.08 8.96 9.67
CA LYS A 34 3.89 10.17 9.53
C LYS A 34 5.36 9.92 9.88
N GLY A 35 6.23 10.28 8.95
CA GLY A 35 7.68 10.08 9.07
C GLY A 35 8.09 8.60 9.07
N TRP A 36 9.38 8.35 9.26
CA TRP A 36 9.94 7.00 9.31
C TRP A 36 9.45 6.18 10.53
N PRO A 37 9.34 4.84 10.41
CA PRO A 37 9.00 3.96 11.52
C PRO A 37 9.89 4.22 12.75
N LYS A 38 9.27 4.21 13.93
CA LYS A 38 9.97 4.43 15.21
C LYS A 38 10.27 3.09 15.87
N ARG A 39 11.22 3.06 16.82
CA ARG A 39 11.55 1.83 17.57
C ARG A 39 10.34 1.20 18.30
N SER A 40 9.32 1.99 18.63
CA SER A 40 8.05 1.51 19.21
C SER A 40 7.21 0.67 18.24
N CYS A 41 7.36 0.87 16.93
CA CYS A 41 6.72 0.08 15.88
C CYS A 41 7.60 0.10 14.62
N PRO A 42 8.60 -0.79 14.53
CA PRO A 42 9.57 -0.79 13.43
C PRO A 42 8.96 -1.12 12.07
N THR A 43 7.80 -1.79 12.04
CA THR A 43 7.08 -2.15 10.81
C THR A 43 6.32 -0.97 10.20
N GLY A 44 5.99 0.05 11.00
CA GLY A 44 5.12 1.15 10.57
C GLY A 44 3.66 0.75 10.28
N VAL A 45 3.26 -0.48 10.61
CA VAL A 45 1.90 -1.01 10.44
C VAL A 45 1.26 -1.20 11.81
N PHE A 46 0.00 -0.81 11.96
CA PHE A 46 -0.70 -0.80 13.24
C PHE A 46 -2.07 -1.42 13.12
N HIS A 47 -2.48 -2.23 14.09
CA HIS A 47 -3.88 -2.59 14.25
C HIS A 47 -4.67 -1.34 14.65
N PHE A 48 -5.66 -0.97 13.84
CA PHE A 48 -6.53 0.18 13.98
C PHE A 48 -7.80 -0.24 14.74
N ASP A 49 -7.75 -0.13 16.07
CA ASP A 49 -8.80 -0.64 16.97
C ASP A 49 -9.65 0.52 17.50
N VAL A 50 -10.89 0.65 17.01
CA VAL A 50 -11.87 1.63 17.52
C VAL A 50 -12.84 0.92 18.45
N LYS A 51 -12.87 1.32 19.72
CA LYS A 51 -13.81 0.80 20.74
C LYS A 51 -14.36 1.95 21.57
N HIS A 52 -15.67 1.99 21.76
CA HIS A 52 -16.34 3.07 22.50
C HIS A 52 -15.91 4.47 22.01
N ASN A 53 -15.75 4.65 20.68
CA ASN A 53 -15.25 5.88 20.07
C ASN A 53 -13.85 6.33 20.46
N HIS A 54 -13.04 5.40 20.98
CA HIS A 54 -11.62 5.63 21.23
C HIS A 54 -10.80 4.79 20.25
N LEU A 55 -10.00 5.46 19.42
CA LEU A 55 -9.05 4.81 18.53
C LEU A 55 -7.76 4.48 19.29
N LYS A 56 -7.30 3.24 19.17
CA LYS A 56 -5.98 2.78 19.60
C LYS A 56 -5.23 2.17 18.43
N LEU A 57 -4.01 2.66 18.18
CA LEU A 57 -3.08 2.04 17.24
C LEU A 57 -2.14 1.10 17.99
N LYS A 58 -2.20 -0.20 17.69
CA LYS A 58 -1.34 -1.21 18.33
C LYS A 58 -0.32 -1.71 17.31
N PRO A 59 1.00 -1.72 17.64
CA PRO A 59 2.03 -2.18 16.70
C PRO A 59 1.76 -3.59 16.16
N ALA A 60 1.81 -3.75 14.83
CA ALA A 60 1.82 -5.04 14.17
C ALA A 60 3.27 -5.51 13.95
N VAL A 61 3.47 -6.81 13.83
CA VAL A 61 4.80 -7.40 13.62
C VAL A 61 4.87 -8.12 12.29
N PHE A 62 6.08 -8.18 11.74
CA PHE A 62 6.37 -8.90 10.52
C PHE A 62 7.02 -10.24 10.82
N SER A 63 6.81 -11.21 9.93
CA SER A 63 7.54 -12.47 9.93
C SER A 63 9.00 -12.27 9.52
N LYS A 64 9.85 -13.27 9.80
CA LYS A 64 11.29 -13.21 9.53
C LYS A 64 11.63 -13.09 8.04
N ASP A 65 10.77 -13.61 7.19
CA ASP A 65 10.88 -13.60 5.72
C ASP A 65 10.21 -12.38 5.07
N SER A 66 9.82 -11.37 5.86
CA SER A 66 9.27 -10.13 5.32
C SER A 66 10.35 -9.14 4.91
N CYS A 67 10.13 -8.42 3.82
CA CYS A 67 10.79 -7.13 3.63
C CYS A 67 10.11 -6.06 4.50
N TYR A 68 10.88 -5.04 4.88
CA TYR A 68 10.32 -3.84 5.51
C TYR A 68 10.06 -2.81 4.41
N LEU A 69 8.82 -2.34 4.33
CA LEU A 69 8.40 -1.31 3.37
C LEU A 69 8.40 0.09 4.04
N PRO A 70 8.72 1.16 3.30
CA PRO A 70 8.60 2.52 3.82
C PRO A 70 7.11 2.87 4.04
N PRO A 71 6.77 3.78 4.96
CA PRO A 71 5.41 4.27 5.10
C PRO A 71 5.06 5.16 3.90
N LEU A 72 4.24 4.61 3.00
CA LEU A 72 3.86 5.26 1.75
C LEU A 72 2.61 6.12 1.96
N ARG A 73 2.61 7.32 1.39
CA ARG A 73 1.43 8.20 1.29
C ARG A 73 0.84 8.12 -0.10
N TYR A 74 -0.48 8.04 -0.19
CA TYR A 74 -1.23 7.91 -1.43
C TYR A 74 -0.77 6.75 -2.34
N PRO A 75 -0.47 5.54 -1.79
CA PRO A 75 -0.26 4.37 -2.63
C PRO A 75 -1.58 3.92 -3.26
N ALA A 76 -1.49 3.17 -4.36
CA ALA A 76 -2.63 2.38 -4.81
C ALA A 76 -2.66 1.07 -4.04
N THR A 77 -3.85 0.66 -3.61
CA THR A 77 -4.03 -0.56 -2.81
C THR A 77 -5.26 -1.32 -3.28
N CYS A 78 -5.15 -2.64 -3.38
CA CYS A 78 -6.29 -3.49 -3.70
C CYS A 78 -6.23 -4.82 -2.95
N VAL A 79 -7.38 -5.48 -2.86
CA VAL A 79 -7.49 -6.81 -2.28
C VAL A 79 -7.18 -7.84 -3.36
N PHE A 80 -6.26 -8.75 -3.06
CA PHE A 80 -5.90 -9.86 -3.92
C PHE A 80 -6.22 -11.19 -3.23
N ARG A 81 -6.79 -12.12 -3.98
CA ARG A 81 -7.08 -13.50 -3.54
C ARG A 81 -6.35 -14.44 -4.51
N SER A 82 -5.28 -15.06 -4.02
CA SER A 82 -4.50 -16.00 -4.81
C SER A 82 -5.23 -17.33 -4.90
N SER A 83 -5.65 -17.70 -6.12
CA SER A 83 -6.32 -18.95 -6.53
C SER A 83 -7.51 -19.43 -5.65
N VAL A 84 -8.17 -20.48 -6.09
CA VAL A 84 -9.36 -21.05 -5.40
C VAL A 84 -8.97 -21.81 -4.11
N GLU A 85 -7.69 -22.14 -3.94
CA GLU A 85 -7.18 -23.01 -2.87
C GLU A 85 -6.59 -22.25 -1.68
N SER A 86 -6.21 -20.98 -1.84
CA SER A 86 -5.71 -20.14 -0.74
C SER A 86 -6.78 -19.15 -0.29
N GLU A 87 -7.54 -19.52 0.75
CA GLU A 87 -8.52 -18.65 1.43
C GLU A 87 -7.91 -17.37 2.06
N LYS A 88 -6.59 -17.17 1.95
CA LYS A 88 -5.91 -16.07 2.61
C LYS A 88 -5.99 -14.80 1.78
N GLN A 89 -6.80 -13.86 2.25
CA GLN A 89 -6.86 -12.50 1.71
C GLN A 89 -5.49 -11.82 1.81
N GLN A 90 -5.04 -11.25 0.70
CA GLN A 90 -3.83 -10.46 0.59
C GLN A 90 -4.17 -9.03 0.15
N TYR A 91 -3.24 -8.11 0.39
CA TYR A 91 -3.31 -6.75 -0.12
C TYR A 91 -2.12 -6.50 -1.04
N ILE A 92 -2.40 -5.90 -2.18
CA ILE A 92 -1.38 -5.30 -3.04
C ILE A 92 -1.23 -3.84 -2.64
N ILE A 93 0.02 -3.37 -2.58
CA ILE A 93 0.37 -1.97 -2.36
C ILE A 93 1.36 -1.59 -3.45
N HIS A 94 1.01 -0.64 -4.31
CA HIS A 94 1.88 -0.16 -5.37
C HIS A 94 2.10 1.35 -5.25
N GLY A 95 3.36 1.76 -5.39
CA GLY A 95 3.77 3.16 -5.48
C GLY A 95 3.46 4.00 -4.25
N GLY A 96 3.18 5.28 -4.45
CA GLY A 96 3.01 6.24 -3.36
C GLY A 96 4.31 6.99 -3.00
N LYS A 97 4.18 7.96 -2.10
CA LYS A 97 5.27 8.84 -1.65
C LYS A 97 5.91 8.35 -0.38
N THR A 98 7.24 8.18 -0.38
CA THR A 98 8.03 7.89 0.81
C THR A 98 8.05 9.10 1.77
N PRO A 99 8.57 8.95 3.01
CA PRO A 99 8.77 10.07 3.92
C PRO A 99 9.66 11.19 3.36
N ASN A 100 10.61 10.84 2.48
CA ASN A 100 11.50 11.80 1.82
C ASN A 100 10.90 12.44 0.55
N ASN A 101 9.62 12.15 0.27
CA ASN A 101 8.92 12.54 -0.96
C ASN A 101 9.49 11.91 -2.24
N GLU A 102 10.20 10.79 -2.15
CA GLU A 102 10.49 9.98 -3.35
C GLU A 102 9.22 9.20 -3.73
N LEU A 103 9.07 8.88 -5.02
CA LEU A 103 8.00 8.01 -5.49
C LEU A 103 8.51 6.58 -5.53
N SER A 104 7.74 5.66 -4.96
CA SER A 104 8.01 4.24 -5.13
C SER A 104 7.40 3.78 -6.47
N ASP A 105 8.11 2.91 -7.17
CA ASP A 105 7.67 2.09 -8.29
C ASP A 105 7.45 0.61 -7.88
N LYS A 106 7.81 0.29 -6.64
CA LYS A 106 7.74 -1.07 -6.10
C LYS A 106 6.30 -1.50 -5.85
N ILE A 107 6.10 -2.81 -5.93
CA ILE A 107 4.87 -3.49 -5.55
C ILE A 107 5.14 -4.40 -4.35
N TYR A 108 4.28 -4.31 -3.35
CA TYR A 108 4.33 -5.11 -2.13
C TYR A 108 3.07 -5.95 -2.02
N VAL A 109 3.24 -7.21 -1.61
CA VAL A 109 2.14 -8.11 -1.27
C VAL A 109 2.15 -8.30 0.24
N MET A 110 1.08 -7.85 0.89
CA MET A 110 0.89 -7.98 2.33
C MET A 110 -0.14 -9.09 2.63
N SER A 111 0.24 -10.04 3.48
CA SER A 111 -0.61 -11.18 3.85
C SER A 111 -0.49 -11.49 5.33
N VAL A 112 -1.50 -12.17 5.90
CA VAL A 112 -1.44 -12.65 7.28
C VAL A 112 -0.87 -14.06 7.31
N VAL A 113 0.17 -14.28 8.12
CA VAL A 113 0.82 -15.60 8.27
C VAL A 113 0.63 -16.24 9.64
N GLY A 114 0.25 -15.46 10.65
CA GLY A 114 0.01 -15.99 11.99
C GLY A 114 -0.85 -15.08 12.83
N LYS A 115 -1.61 -15.69 13.74
CA LYS A 115 -2.47 -14.99 14.70
C LYS A 115 -2.33 -15.67 16.06
N ASN A 116 -1.68 -15.00 17.01
CA ASN A 116 -1.52 -15.49 18.38
C ASN A 116 -1.97 -14.41 19.37
N ASN A 117 -2.82 -14.75 20.34
CA ASN A 117 -3.29 -13.85 21.40
C ASN A 117 -3.69 -12.44 20.90
N LYS A 118 -4.48 -12.40 19.82
CA LYS A 118 -4.92 -11.19 19.10
C LYS A 118 -3.82 -10.40 18.37
N LYS A 119 -2.54 -10.72 18.51
CA LYS A 119 -1.45 -10.16 17.72
C LYS A 119 -1.41 -10.84 16.35
N VAL A 120 -1.39 -10.03 15.30
CA VAL A 120 -1.32 -10.49 13.91
C VAL A 120 0.12 -10.34 13.43
N THR A 121 0.64 -11.40 12.83
CA THR A 121 1.93 -11.41 12.16
C THR A 121 1.69 -11.33 10.66
N PHE A 122 2.21 -10.27 10.04
CA PHE A 122 2.16 -10.09 8.61
C PHE A 122 3.39 -10.68 7.94
N ARG A 123 3.21 -11.10 6.69
CA ARG A 123 4.29 -11.25 5.71
C ARG A 123 4.14 -10.16 4.67
N CYS A 124 5.19 -9.37 4.48
CA CYS A 124 5.30 -8.41 3.38
C CYS A 124 6.37 -8.89 2.41
N THR A 125 6.02 -9.11 1.15
CA THR A 125 6.98 -9.47 0.10
C THR A 125 7.00 -8.38 -0.95
N GLU A 126 8.20 -7.89 -1.28
CA GLU A 126 8.39 -7.09 -2.49
C GLU A 126 8.35 -8.03 -3.69
N LYS A 127 7.62 -7.62 -4.73
CA LYS A 127 7.55 -8.35 -5.99
C LYS A 127 8.21 -7.46 -7.05
N ASP A 128 9.16 -8.01 -7.79
CA ASP A 128 9.75 -7.29 -8.91
C ASP A 128 8.77 -7.30 -10.10
N LEU A 129 8.68 -6.17 -10.80
CA LEU A 129 7.92 -6.06 -12.04
C LEU A 129 8.88 -6.10 -13.23
N VAL A 130 8.46 -6.78 -14.30
CA VAL A 130 9.20 -6.89 -15.57
C VAL A 130 8.29 -6.60 -16.76
N GLY A 131 8.87 -6.24 -17.90
CA GLY A 131 8.11 -5.83 -19.09
C GLY A 131 7.85 -4.32 -19.10
N ASP A 132 6.63 -3.92 -19.43
CA ASP A 132 6.23 -2.51 -19.47
C ASP A 132 5.92 -2.00 -18.05
N VAL A 133 6.96 -1.78 -17.25
CA VAL A 133 6.81 -1.37 -15.85
C VAL A 133 6.28 0.07 -15.78
N PRO A 134 5.22 0.35 -15.01
CA PRO A 134 4.74 1.71 -14.82
C PRO A 134 5.80 2.56 -14.11
N GLU A 135 5.98 3.80 -14.54
CA GLU A 135 6.83 4.74 -13.81
C GLU A 135 6.35 4.95 -12.36
N ALA A 136 7.30 5.29 -11.48
CA ALA A 136 7.03 5.62 -10.09
C ALA A 136 5.98 6.73 -9.97
N ARG A 137 4.89 6.46 -9.25
CA ARG A 137 3.70 7.31 -9.21
C ARG A 137 2.93 7.19 -7.90
N TYR A 138 2.04 8.15 -7.67
CA TYR A 138 1.13 8.17 -6.53
C TYR A 138 -0.26 8.67 -6.94
N GLY A 139 -1.27 8.39 -6.13
CA GLY A 139 -2.66 8.81 -6.42
C GLY A 139 -3.26 8.13 -7.65
N HIS A 140 -2.65 7.04 -8.13
CA HIS A 140 -3.22 6.13 -9.12
C HIS A 140 -4.12 5.10 -8.43
N SER A 141 -4.85 4.32 -9.25
CA SER A 141 -5.60 3.16 -8.78
C SER A 141 -4.97 1.87 -9.29
N ILE A 142 -5.20 0.80 -8.53
CA ILE A 142 -4.96 -0.56 -8.94
C ILE A 142 -6.14 -1.39 -8.45
N ASP A 143 -6.67 -2.28 -9.28
CA ASP A 143 -7.74 -3.21 -8.92
C ASP A 143 -7.46 -4.59 -9.52
N VAL A 144 -8.11 -5.63 -9.00
CA VAL A 144 -7.96 -7.00 -9.51
C VAL A 144 -9.18 -7.39 -10.32
N VAL A 145 -8.97 -7.80 -11.56
CA VAL A 145 -10.01 -8.37 -12.43
C VAL A 145 -9.82 -9.88 -12.57
N TYR A 146 -10.94 -10.59 -12.75
CA TYR A 146 -10.96 -12.04 -12.92
C TYR A 146 -11.63 -12.40 -14.23
N SER A 147 -10.97 -13.22 -15.05
CA SER A 147 -11.49 -13.67 -16.34
C SER A 147 -11.07 -15.10 -16.60
N ARG A 148 -12.05 -15.98 -16.84
CA ARG A 148 -11.85 -17.40 -17.20
C ARG A 148 -10.86 -18.13 -16.26
N GLY A 149 -11.00 -17.91 -14.95
CA GLY A 149 -10.15 -18.54 -13.92
C GLY A 149 -8.78 -17.88 -13.72
N LYS A 150 -8.45 -16.81 -14.45
CA LYS A 150 -7.21 -16.03 -14.27
C LYS A 150 -7.50 -14.72 -13.56
N SER A 151 -6.55 -14.24 -12.77
CA SER A 151 -6.58 -12.93 -12.10
C SER A 151 -5.52 -12.01 -12.68
N MET A 152 -5.82 -10.72 -12.83
CA MET A 152 -4.88 -9.71 -13.32
C MET A 152 -5.06 -8.41 -12.54
N GLY A 153 -3.98 -7.74 -12.20
CA GLY A 153 -4.00 -6.36 -11.72
C GLY A 153 -4.23 -5.39 -12.86
N VAL A 154 -5.14 -4.44 -12.73
CA VAL A 154 -5.34 -3.33 -13.66
C VAL A 154 -4.91 -2.06 -12.94
N LEU A 155 -3.83 -1.43 -13.40
CA LEU A 155 -3.30 -0.18 -12.85
C LEU A 155 -3.54 0.97 -13.83
N PHE A 156 -4.00 2.11 -13.31
CA PHE A 156 -4.33 3.27 -14.14
C PHE A 156 -4.09 4.61 -13.45
N GLY A 157 -3.66 5.60 -14.24
CA GLY A 157 -3.60 7.01 -13.85
C GLY A 157 -2.51 7.35 -12.85
N GLY A 158 -2.77 8.37 -12.02
CA GLY A 158 -1.86 8.90 -11.02
C GLY A 158 -1.00 10.05 -11.50
N ARG A 159 -0.10 10.47 -10.61
CA ARG A 159 0.84 11.58 -10.82
C ARG A 159 2.26 11.14 -10.54
N SER A 160 3.18 11.69 -11.31
CA SER A 160 4.62 11.53 -11.14
C SER A 160 5.29 12.89 -11.05
N TYR A 161 6.56 12.91 -10.64
CA TYR A 161 7.36 14.12 -10.79
C TYR A 161 7.62 14.39 -12.26
N ILE A 162 7.80 15.66 -12.63
CA ILE A 162 8.24 16.02 -13.98
C ILE A 162 9.49 15.19 -14.36
N PRO A 163 9.57 14.66 -15.60
CA PRO A 163 10.69 13.84 -16.03
C PRO A 163 12.05 14.45 -15.74
N SER A 164 13.04 13.63 -15.39
CA SER A 164 14.37 14.08 -14.95
C SER A 164 15.02 15.08 -15.92
N ALA A 165 14.83 14.91 -17.23
CA ALA A 165 15.36 15.81 -18.26
C ALA A 165 14.77 17.23 -18.23
N GLN A 166 13.59 17.41 -17.62
CA GLN A 166 12.88 18.68 -17.50
C GLN A 166 12.83 19.18 -16.04
N ARG A 167 13.39 18.42 -15.09
CA ARG A 167 13.29 18.71 -13.66
C ARG A 167 14.43 19.63 -13.23
N THR A 168 14.08 20.84 -12.82
CA THR A 168 14.99 21.81 -12.22
C THR A 168 14.80 21.86 -10.70
N THR A 169 15.72 22.51 -9.98
CA THR A 169 15.59 22.75 -8.53
C THR A 169 14.37 23.62 -8.19
N GLU A 170 14.07 24.62 -9.02
CA GLU A 170 12.88 25.49 -8.86
C GLU A 170 11.56 24.72 -9.04
N LYS A 171 11.56 23.72 -9.92
CA LYS A 171 10.39 22.86 -10.19
C LYS A 171 10.52 21.48 -9.55
N TRP A 172 11.39 21.31 -8.55
CA TRP A 172 11.72 19.99 -8.01
C TRP A 172 10.51 19.22 -7.52
N ASN A 173 9.56 19.90 -6.88
CA ASN A 173 8.34 19.29 -6.35
C ASN A 173 7.14 19.36 -7.30
N SER A 174 7.33 19.86 -8.53
CA SER A 174 6.26 19.94 -9.52
C SER A 174 5.91 18.54 -10.04
N VAL A 175 4.62 18.30 -10.22
CA VAL A 175 4.07 17.02 -10.66
C VAL A 175 3.27 17.20 -11.95
N ALA A 176 3.20 16.13 -12.73
CA ALA A 176 2.32 16.01 -13.88
C ALA A 176 1.44 14.77 -13.71
N ASP A 177 0.28 14.76 -14.36
CA ASP A 177 -0.49 13.52 -14.49
C ASP A 177 0.30 12.56 -15.41
N CYS A 178 0.34 11.28 -15.02
CA CYS A 178 1.00 10.25 -15.82
C CYS A 178 0.25 10.07 -17.15
N LEU A 179 0.93 9.53 -18.16
CA LEU A 179 0.26 9.12 -19.40
C LEU A 179 -0.90 8.17 -19.11
N PRO A 180 -2.03 8.27 -19.84
CA PRO A 180 -3.26 7.52 -19.58
C PRO A 180 -3.18 6.05 -20.00
N HIS A 181 -2.02 5.40 -19.81
CA HIS A 181 -1.86 3.97 -20.06
C HIS A 181 -2.59 3.14 -19.00
N VAL A 182 -3.15 2.02 -19.44
CA VAL A 182 -3.63 0.95 -18.60
C VAL A 182 -2.55 -0.13 -18.54
N PHE A 183 -2.14 -0.51 -17.33
CA PHE A 183 -1.17 -1.57 -17.12
C PHE A 183 -1.88 -2.82 -16.62
N LEU A 184 -1.67 -3.94 -17.31
CA LEU A 184 -2.04 -5.27 -16.84
C LEU A 184 -0.85 -5.90 -16.12
N VAL A 185 -1.03 -6.25 -14.85
CA VAL A 185 0.03 -6.76 -13.97
C VAL A 185 -0.32 -8.15 -13.44
N ASP A 186 0.49 -9.14 -13.82
CA ASP A 186 0.41 -10.49 -13.28
C ASP A 186 1.19 -10.54 -11.95
N PHE A 187 0.50 -10.79 -10.83
CA PHE A 187 1.16 -10.81 -9.50
C PHE A 187 1.90 -12.11 -9.19
N GLU A 188 1.65 -13.19 -9.94
CA GLU A 188 2.35 -14.46 -9.77
C GLU A 188 3.79 -14.31 -10.25
N PHE A 189 3.96 -13.85 -11.50
CA PHE A 189 5.24 -13.74 -12.19
C PHE A 189 5.82 -12.32 -12.25
N GLY A 190 5.03 -11.29 -11.93
CA GLY A 190 5.46 -9.89 -12.00
C GLY A 190 5.46 -9.30 -13.42
N CYS A 191 4.84 -9.95 -14.40
CA CYS A 191 4.79 -9.45 -15.78
C CYS A 191 3.82 -8.27 -15.90
N SER A 192 4.29 -7.17 -16.47
CA SER A 192 3.51 -5.97 -16.77
C SER A 192 3.42 -5.75 -18.29
N THR A 193 2.23 -5.39 -18.77
CA THR A 193 1.99 -5.00 -20.17
C THR A 193 1.16 -3.73 -20.21
N SER A 194 1.58 -2.77 -21.01
CA SER A 194 0.91 -1.48 -21.14
C SER A 194 0.01 -1.40 -22.37
N TYR A 195 -1.12 -0.70 -22.23
CA TYR A 195 -2.07 -0.41 -23.30
C TYR A 195 -2.38 1.09 -23.30
N LEU A 196 -2.49 1.66 -24.49
CA LEU A 196 -2.94 3.03 -24.74
C LEU A 196 -4.46 3.11 -24.81
#